data_AF-A0A9E6D761-F1
#
_entry.id   AF-A0A9E6D761-F1
#
_cell.length_a   1.000
_cell.length_b   1.000
_cell.length_c   1.000
_cell.angle_alpha   90.00
_cell.angle_beta   90.00
_cell.angle_gamma   90.00
#
_symmetry.space_group_name_H-M   'P 1'
#
loop_
_entity.id
_entity.type
_entity.pdbx_description
1 polymer ?
#
loop_
_entity_poly.entity_id
_entity_poly.type
_entity_poly.pdbx_seq_one_letter_code
_entity_poly.pdbx_strand_id
1 'polypeptide(L)'
;MNLYRFQPINDESKECLINKENWVSDPTDFNDPFEFSFRMENLNKQKTEEEEEEEEKSKYDAITEGVKEIGVVCYSSKGSEFGENIEVYENKLQWSHYADKHKGMCLVFDFPDDSRDLHKIDYEVLPPIINLNLNQWCFESVFT
;
A
#
# COMPACT_ATOMS: atom_id res chain seq x y z
N MET A 1 -0.57 17.39 6.14
CA MET A 1 -1.25 17.22 4.84
C MET A 1 -2.63 16.62 5.01
N ASN A 2 -3.52 16.85 4.04
CA ASN A 2 -4.87 16.25 4.02
C ASN A 2 -4.90 15.08 3.02
N LEU A 3 -5.35 13.92 3.50
CA LEU A 3 -5.55 12.72 2.70
C LEU A 3 -7.03 12.36 2.66
N TYR A 4 -7.47 11.82 1.53
CA TYR A 4 -8.88 11.59 1.21
C TYR A 4 -9.13 10.11 0.97
N ARG A 5 -10.14 9.55 1.63
CA ARG A 5 -10.59 8.16 1.40
C ARG A 5 -12.05 8.16 0.99
N PHE A 6 -12.33 7.54 -0.15
CA PHE A 6 -13.68 7.35 -0.68
C PHE A 6 -14.15 5.96 -0.26
N GLN A 7 -15.39 5.86 0.20
CA GLN A 7 -15.95 4.58 0.62
C GLN A 7 -17.48 4.57 0.56
N PRO A 8 -18.10 3.39 0.41
CA PRO A 8 -19.53 3.23 0.55
C PRO A 8 -20.00 3.53 1.99
N ILE A 9 -21.30 3.83 2.15
CA ILE A 9 -21.94 3.92 3.46
C ILE A 9 -22.60 2.57 3.76
N ASN A 10 -21.99 1.78 4.63
CA ASN A 10 -22.45 0.48 5.11
C ASN A 10 -22.23 0.39 6.62
N ASP A 11 -22.41 -0.79 7.22
CA ASP A 11 -22.31 -0.93 8.68
C ASP A 11 -20.85 -0.84 9.14
N GLU A 12 -19.92 -1.42 8.39
CA GLU A 12 -18.48 -1.35 8.63
C GLU A 12 -17.99 0.10 8.60
N SER A 13 -18.39 0.89 7.61
CA SER A 13 -17.95 2.29 7.50
C SER A 13 -18.57 3.20 8.55
N LYS A 14 -19.72 2.85 9.12
CA LYS A 14 -20.28 3.51 10.31
C LYS A 14 -19.50 3.12 11.56
N GLU A 15 -19.13 1.85 11.71
CA GLU A 15 -18.32 1.38 12.84
C GLU A 15 -16.96 2.09 12.89
N CYS A 16 -16.29 2.27 11.73
CA CYS A 16 -15.07 3.11 11.63
C CYS A 16 -15.27 4.46 12.31
N LEU A 17 -16.38 5.14 12.00
CA LEU A 17 -16.67 6.48 12.50
C LEU A 17 -17.02 6.49 13.99
N ILE A 18 -17.80 5.50 14.45
CA ILE A 18 -18.21 5.37 15.84
C ILE A 18 -16.99 5.10 16.72
N ASN A 19 -16.11 4.19 16.29
CA ASN A 19 -14.94 3.79 17.06
C ASN A 19 -13.73 4.71 16.85
N LYS A 20 -13.79 5.60 15.85
CA LYS A 20 -12.64 6.43 15.40
C LYS A 20 -11.46 5.56 14.96
N GLU A 21 -11.79 4.45 14.32
CA GLU A 21 -10.84 3.48 13.80
C GLU A 21 -10.85 3.51 12.27
N ASN A 22 -9.81 2.95 11.68
CA ASN A 22 -9.68 2.88 10.24
C ASN A 22 -9.44 1.45 9.80
N TRP A 23 -10.35 0.91 8.98
CA TRP A 23 -10.20 -0.44 8.47
C TRP A 23 -9.09 -0.49 7.42
N VAL A 24 -8.20 -1.43 7.62
CA VAL A 24 -7.07 -1.73 6.73
C VAL A 24 -7.28 -3.11 6.13
N SER A 25 -6.80 -3.32 4.91
CA SER A 25 -6.83 -4.63 4.25
C SER A 25 -5.69 -5.49 4.76
N ASP A 26 -5.95 -6.79 4.94
CA ASP A 26 -4.93 -7.79 5.21
C ASP A 26 -4.17 -8.10 3.89
N PRO A 27 -2.84 -7.91 3.84
CA PRO A 27 -2.03 -8.26 2.67
C PRO A 27 -2.19 -9.70 2.19
N THR A 28 -2.57 -10.62 3.07
CA THR A 28 -2.73 -12.03 2.76
C THR A 28 -4.02 -12.34 1.99
N ASP A 29 -4.99 -11.41 1.98
CA ASP A 29 -6.24 -11.53 1.23
C ASP A 29 -6.13 -11.00 -0.21
N PHE A 30 -4.99 -10.40 -0.58
CA PHE A 30 -4.77 -9.85 -1.91
C PHE A 30 -4.68 -10.95 -2.97
N ASN A 31 -5.37 -10.75 -4.09
CA ASN A 31 -5.52 -11.75 -5.15
C ASN A 31 -4.81 -11.38 -6.46
N ASP A 32 -4.04 -10.30 -6.48
CA ASP A 32 -3.23 -9.93 -7.63
C ASP A 32 -1.94 -10.78 -7.65
N PRO A 33 -1.67 -11.55 -8.73
CA PRO A 33 -0.47 -12.38 -8.81
C PRO A 33 0.84 -11.58 -8.85
N PHE A 34 0.78 -10.26 -9.05
CA PHE A 34 1.91 -9.35 -9.04
C PHE A 34 2.04 -8.55 -7.74
N GLU A 35 1.09 -8.71 -6.80
CA GLU A 35 1.17 -8.09 -5.47
C GLU A 35 2.47 -8.51 -4.78
N PHE A 36 3.21 -7.54 -4.23
CA PHE A 36 4.53 -7.75 -3.60
C PHE A 36 5.59 -8.42 -4.51
N SER A 37 5.45 -8.32 -5.83
CA SER A 37 6.50 -8.75 -6.75
C SER A 37 7.72 -7.84 -6.69
N PHE A 38 8.91 -8.41 -6.68
CA PHE A 38 10.18 -7.68 -6.75
C PHE A 38 11.21 -8.48 -7.56
N ARG A 39 12.25 -7.77 -8.02
CA ARG A 39 13.42 -8.37 -8.68
C ARG A 39 14.63 -8.31 -7.77
N MET A 40 15.46 -9.32 -7.84
CA MET A 40 16.69 -9.42 -7.06
C MET A 40 17.90 -9.12 -7.94
N GLU A 41 18.84 -8.32 -7.43
CA GLU A 41 20.16 -8.22 -8.04
C GLU A 41 20.99 -9.47 -7.66
N ASN A 42 21.09 -10.42 -8.58
CA ASN A 42 21.88 -11.63 -8.39
C ASN A 42 23.38 -11.28 -8.32
N LEU A 43 23.97 -11.38 -7.12
CA LEU A 43 25.40 -11.15 -6.91
C LEU A 43 26.27 -12.38 -7.19
N ASN A 44 25.71 -13.59 -7.20
CA ASN A 44 26.46 -14.83 -7.34
C ASN A 44 26.00 -15.62 -8.58
N LYS A 45 26.82 -15.60 -9.65
CA LYS A 45 26.56 -16.24 -10.95
C LYS A 45 26.78 -17.77 -10.98
N GLN A 46 26.77 -18.47 -9.84
CA GLN A 46 27.06 -19.91 -9.80
C GLN A 46 26.25 -20.61 -8.71
N LYS A 47 24.92 -20.63 -8.84
CA LYS A 47 24.05 -21.52 -8.04
C LYS A 47 23.44 -22.58 -8.94
N THR A 48 23.09 -23.72 -8.35
CA THR A 48 22.27 -24.73 -9.02
C THR A 48 20.80 -24.32 -8.96
N GLU A 49 19.97 -24.85 -9.87
CA GLU A 49 18.52 -24.54 -9.93
C GLU A 49 17.81 -24.85 -8.59
N GLU A 50 18.15 -25.97 -7.94
CA GLU A 50 17.59 -26.35 -6.64
C GLU A 50 17.96 -25.38 -5.51
N GLU A 51 19.19 -24.86 -5.49
CA GLU A 51 19.64 -23.87 -4.50
C GLU A 51 18.96 -22.50 -4.70
N GLU A 52 18.62 -22.15 -5.95
CA GLU A 52 17.87 -20.94 -6.26
C GLU A 52 16.40 -21.06 -5.79
N GLU A 53 15.74 -22.19 -6.05
CA GLU A 53 14.36 -22.44 -5.62
C GLU A 53 14.18 -22.46 -4.10
N GLU A 54 15.07 -23.13 -3.36
CA GLU A 54 15.00 -23.16 -1.89
C GLU A 54 15.24 -21.78 -1.27
N GLU A 55 16.16 -21.00 -1.83
CA GLU A 55 16.43 -19.64 -1.37
C GLU A 55 15.28 -18.69 -1.68
N GLU A 56 14.67 -18.78 -2.86
CA GLU A 56 13.44 -18.05 -3.20
C GLU A 56 12.32 -18.39 -2.22
N LYS A 57 12.06 -19.68 -1.98
CA LYS A 57 11.03 -20.11 -1.04
C LYS A 57 11.27 -19.58 0.37
N SER A 58 12.49 -19.69 0.89
CA SER A 58 12.81 -19.16 2.22
C SER A 58 12.64 -17.64 2.32
N LYS A 59 12.88 -16.89 1.23
CA LYS A 59 12.63 -15.44 1.18
C LYS A 59 11.14 -15.12 1.17
N TYR A 60 10.36 -15.84 0.37
CA TYR A 60 8.90 -15.71 0.35
C TYR A 60 8.30 -15.98 1.73
N ASP A 61 8.77 -17.02 2.43
CA ASP A 61 8.31 -17.34 3.78
C ASP A 61 8.63 -16.18 4.76
N ALA A 62 9.84 -15.62 4.71
CA ALA A 62 10.23 -14.50 5.57
C ALA A 62 9.42 -13.22 5.31
N ILE A 63 9.16 -12.89 4.03
CA ILE A 63 8.32 -11.76 3.65
C ILE A 63 6.88 -11.99 4.07
N THR A 64 6.34 -13.18 3.80
CA THR A 64 4.98 -13.58 4.16
C THR A 64 4.77 -13.48 5.66
N GLU A 65 5.75 -13.85 6.47
CA GLU A 65 5.67 -13.67 7.93
C GLU A 65 5.67 -12.19 8.33
N GLY A 66 6.53 -11.37 7.71
CA GLY A 66 6.60 -9.93 8.00
C GLY A 66 5.34 -9.15 7.63
N VAL A 67 4.61 -9.55 6.58
CA VAL A 67 3.39 -8.84 6.14
C VAL A 67 2.16 -9.15 6.99
N LYS A 68 2.15 -10.23 7.78
CA LYS A 68 1.00 -10.60 8.64
C LYS A 68 0.69 -9.57 9.72
N GLU A 69 1.68 -8.78 10.13
CA GLU A 69 1.51 -7.73 11.14
C GLU A 69 1.17 -6.37 10.54
N ILE A 70 1.04 -6.29 9.21
CA ILE A 70 0.83 -5.06 8.47
C ILE A 70 -0.60 -5.02 7.94
N GLY A 71 -1.23 -3.84 8.01
CA GLY A 71 -2.47 -3.54 7.30
C GLY A 71 -2.21 -2.52 6.20
N VAL A 72 -2.85 -2.70 5.04
CA VAL A 72 -2.70 -1.80 3.89
C VAL A 72 -3.97 -0.95 3.72
N VAL A 73 -3.79 0.36 3.58
CA VAL A 73 -4.88 1.29 3.27
C VAL A 73 -4.40 2.35 2.30
N CYS A 74 -5.21 2.63 1.28
CA CYS A 74 -4.89 3.61 0.25
C CYS A 74 -5.65 4.91 0.50
N TYR A 75 -4.96 6.03 0.29
CA TYR A 75 -5.55 7.36 0.29
C TYR A 75 -5.22 8.10 -1.00
N SER A 76 -6.08 9.06 -1.35
CA SER A 76 -5.80 10.07 -2.36
C SER A 76 -5.25 11.32 -1.70
N SER A 77 -4.20 11.90 -2.28
CA SER A 77 -3.73 13.24 -1.93
C SER A 77 -4.09 14.22 -3.04
N LYS A 78 -3.96 15.54 -2.79
CA LYS A 78 -4.11 16.55 -3.84
C LYS A 78 -3.11 16.29 -4.97
N GLY A 79 -3.61 15.84 -6.12
CA GLY A 79 -2.86 15.73 -7.36
C GLY A 79 -3.09 16.97 -8.23
N SER A 80 -2.04 17.48 -8.86
CA SER A 80 -2.19 18.42 -9.98
C SER A 80 -2.39 17.62 -11.27
N GLU A 81 -3.60 17.12 -11.51
CA GLU A 81 -3.91 16.42 -12.76
C GLU A 81 -4.45 17.42 -13.79
N PHE A 82 -3.87 17.40 -15.00
CA PHE A 82 -4.33 18.16 -16.18
C PHE A 82 -4.35 19.69 -16.08
N GLY A 83 -3.64 20.29 -15.12
CA GLY A 83 -3.47 21.75 -15.03
C GLY A 83 -4.70 22.50 -14.51
N GLU A 84 -5.73 21.78 -14.05
CA GLU A 84 -6.88 22.34 -13.35
C GLU A 84 -6.76 22.07 -11.85
N ASN A 85 -7.09 23.07 -11.02
CA ASN A 85 -7.17 22.90 -9.57
C ASN A 85 -8.48 22.18 -9.21
N ILE A 86 -8.52 20.87 -9.43
CA ILE A 86 -9.66 20.03 -9.02
C ILE A 86 -9.41 19.60 -7.58
N GLU A 87 -10.38 19.88 -6.71
CA GLU A 87 -10.34 19.37 -5.34
C GLU A 87 -10.52 17.85 -5.35
N VAL A 88 -9.75 17.13 -4.53
CA VAL A 88 -9.70 15.66 -4.57
C VAL A 88 -11.08 15.03 -4.41
N TYR A 89 -11.91 15.59 -3.53
CA TYR A 89 -13.27 15.11 -3.28
C TYR A 89 -14.21 15.25 -4.50
N GLU A 90 -13.82 15.95 -5.56
CA GLU A 90 -14.55 16.07 -6.83
C GLU A 90 -14.07 15.06 -7.88
N ASN A 91 -13.04 14.27 -7.58
CA ASN A 91 -12.47 13.30 -8.51
C ASN A 91 -13.47 12.17 -8.80
N LYS A 92 -14.08 12.23 -9.99
CA LYS A 92 -15.09 11.25 -10.44
C LYS A 92 -14.55 9.83 -10.53
N LEU A 93 -13.27 9.65 -10.84
CA LEU A 93 -12.63 8.34 -10.94
C LEU A 93 -12.54 7.69 -9.55
N GLN A 94 -12.14 8.45 -8.54
CA GLN A 94 -12.13 7.95 -7.16
C GLN A 94 -13.53 7.54 -6.69
N TRP A 95 -14.54 8.36 -7.01
CA TRP A 95 -15.94 8.03 -6.75
C TRP A 95 -16.48 6.82 -7.52
N SER A 96 -15.97 6.52 -8.72
CA SER A 96 -16.39 5.32 -9.47
C SER A 96 -15.74 4.05 -8.95
N HIS A 97 -14.47 4.12 -8.52
CA HIS A 97 -13.69 2.94 -8.13
C HIS A 97 -13.88 2.55 -6.66
N TYR A 98 -13.92 3.51 -5.74
CA TYR A 98 -13.85 3.23 -4.31
C TYR A 98 -15.16 3.49 -3.55
N ALA A 99 -16.11 4.19 -4.15
CA ALA A 99 -17.44 4.40 -3.57
C ALA A 99 -18.48 3.42 -4.16
N ASP A 100 -19.72 3.45 -3.66
CA ASP A 100 -20.83 2.68 -4.24
C ASP A 100 -21.39 3.39 -5.48
N LYS A 101 -20.70 3.26 -6.62
CA LYS A 101 -21.15 3.77 -7.93
C LYS A 101 -21.47 5.27 -7.88
N HIS A 102 -20.48 6.08 -7.47
CA HIS A 102 -20.61 7.52 -7.23
C HIS A 102 -21.51 7.93 -6.05
N LYS A 103 -21.78 7.03 -5.10
CA LYS A 103 -22.49 7.32 -3.85
C LYS A 103 -21.68 6.83 -2.67
N GLY A 104 -21.72 7.57 -1.58
CA GLY A 104 -21.01 7.21 -0.36
C GLY A 104 -20.51 8.45 0.36
N MET A 105 -19.35 8.33 0.97
CA MET A 105 -18.69 9.42 1.69
C MET A 105 -17.22 9.52 1.32
N CYS A 106 -16.69 10.73 1.46
CA CYS A 106 -15.27 11.02 1.39
C CYS A 106 -14.82 11.50 2.77
N LEU A 107 -13.98 10.71 3.43
CA LEU A 107 -13.38 11.09 4.71
C LEU A 107 -12.05 11.79 4.47
N VAL A 108 -11.79 12.82 5.27
CA VAL A 108 -10.54 13.58 5.24
C VAL A 108 -9.76 13.27 6.50
N PHE A 109 -8.50 12.91 6.32
CA PHE A 109 -7.56 12.57 7.39
C PHE A 109 -6.43 13.59 7.40
N ASP A 110 -6.14 14.11 8.60
CA ASP A 110 -5.02 15.01 8.82
C ASP A 110 -3.79 14.19 9.23
N PHE A 111 -2.75 14.25 8.40
CA PHE A 111 -1.47 13.59 8.67
C PHE A 111 -0.34 14.61 8.84
N PRO A 112 0.66 14.37 9.71
CA PRO A 112 1.90 15.14 9.71
C PRO A 112 2.59 15.07 8.34
N ASP A 113 3.19 16.16 7.89
CA ASP A 113 3.88 16.21 6.60
C ASP A 113 5.13 15.30 6.56
N ASP A 114 5.67 14.96 7.73
CA ASP A 114 6.85 14.12 7.97
C ASP A 114 6.49 12.69 8.41
N SER A 115 5.24 12.26 8.23
CA SER A 115 4.78 10.91 8.56
C SER A 115 5.60 9.85 7.80
N ARG A 116 6.30 9.00 8.54
CA ARG A 116 7.08 7.88 7.98
C ARG A 116 6.22 6.70 7.55
N ASP A 117 4.99 6.63 8.07
CA ASP A 117 4.03 5.56 7.79
C ASP A 117 3.28 5.76 6.46
N LEU A 118 3.57 6.84 5.74
CA LEU A 118 2.97 7.14 4.45
C LEU A 118 3.98 6.94 3.33
N HIS A 119 3.69 5.98 2.47
CA HIS A 119 4.45 5.75 1.25
C HIS A 119 3.64 6.22 0.05
N LYS A 120 4.16 7.23 -0.66
CA LYS A 120 3.59 7.61 -1.95
C LYS A 120 3.86 6.50 -2.95
N ILE A 121 2.80 6.03 -3.59
CA ILE A 121 2.92 5.01 -4.64
C ILE A 121 3.33 5.68 -5.94
N ASP A 122 4.52 5.33 -6.42
CA ASP A 122 5.00 5.66 -7.76
C ASP A 122 4.86 4.40 -8.62
N TYR A 123 3.91 4.42 -9.55
CA TYR A 123 3.62 3.27 -10.40
C TYR A 123 4.74 3.08 -11.44
N GLU A 124 5.41 1.93 -11.39
CA GLU A 124 6.42 1.53 -12.36
C GLU A 124 5.93 0.39 -13.25
N VAL A 125 6.46 0.32 -14.48
CA VAL A 125 6.14 -0.76 -15.43
C VAL A 125 6.78 -2.08 -15.00
N LEU A 126 7.88 -2.01 -14.24
CA LEU A 126 8.65 -3.16 -13.83
C LEU A 126 8.65 -3.25 -12.30
N PRO A 127 8.68 -4.47 -11.73
CA PRO A 127 8.79 -4.63 -10.29
C PRO A 127 10.06 -3.97 -9.74
N PRO A 128 10.01 -3.43 -8.51
CA PRO A 128 11.16 -2.80 -7.87
C PRO A 128 12.30 -3.80 -7.71
N ILE A 129 13.54 -3.30 -7.78
CA ILE A 129 14.74 -4.10 -7.51
C ILE A 129 15.11 -3.94 -6.05
N ILE A 130 15.12 -5.04 -5.29
CA ILE A 130 15.53 -5.05 -3.88
C ILE A 130 16.99 -5.45 -3.78
N ASN A 131 17.80 -4.63 -3.09
CA ASN A 131 19.20 -4.94 -2.79
C ASN A 131 19.35 -5.34 -1.32
N LEU A 132 19.57 -6.63 -1.06
CA LEU A 132 19.71 -7.18 0.29
C LEU A 132 21.02 -6.79 1.01
N ASN A 133 22.02 -6.23 0.31
CA ASN A 133 23.28 -5.81 0.93
C ASN A 133 23.19 -4.45 1.62
N LEU A 134 22.10 -3.71 1.42
CA LEU A 134 21.85 -2.50 2.17
C LEU A 134 21.15 -2.91 3.47
N ASN A 135 21.82 -2.70 4.61
CA ASN A 135 21.22 -2.66 5.96
C ASN A 135 20.21 -1.49 6.10
N GLN A 136 19.48 -1.19 5.03
CA GLN A 136 18.59 -0.06 4.85
C GLN A 136 17.17 -0.58 4.57
N TRP A 137 16.87 -1.77 5.08
CA TRP A 137 15.49 -2.14 5.38
C TRP A 137 15.09 -1.22 6.53
N CYS A 138 14.30 -0.21 6.23
CA CYS A 138 13.67 0.65 7.22
C CYS A 138 12.66 -0.16 8.03
N PHE A 139 13.15 -1.08 8.85
CA PHE A 139 12.46 -1.63 10.01
C PHE A 139 12.95 -0.90 11.27
N GLU A 140 13.10 0.42 11.20
CA GLU A 140 13.04 1.23 12.41
C GLU A 140 11.57 1.44 12.75
N SER A 141 11.02 0.39 13.35
CA SER A 141 9.88 0.40 14.25
C SER A 141 9.70 1.76 14.95
N VAL A 142 8.56 2.40 14.73
CA VAL A 142 7.93 3.23 15.76
C VAL A 142 6.43 2.95 15.75
N PHE A 143 6.05 1.82 16.33
CA PHE A 143 4.75 1.73 17.00
C PHE A 143 4.76 2.77 18.13
N THR A 144 3.93 3.80 18.02
CA THR A 144 3.35 4.54 19.14
C THR A 144 1.99 5.08 18.74
#